data_AF-A0A534VLL5-F1
#
_entry.id   AF-A0A534VLL5-F1
#
_cell.length_a   1.000
_cell.length_b   1.000
_cell.length_c   1.000
_cell.angle_alpha   90.00
_cell.angle_beta   90.00
_cell.angle_gamma   90.00
#
_symmetry.space_group_name_H-M   'P 1'
#
loop_
_entity.id
_entity.type
_entity.pdbx_description
1 polymer ?
#
loop_
_entity_poly.entity_id
_entity_poly.type
_entity_poly.pdbx_seq_one_letter_code
_entity_poly.pdbx_strand_id
1 'polypeptide(L)'
;MTLGLANPAGALALGAVGVLIVLHLYGRRRRAVPVGTLFLWQRVPAEPLDRRRFRPDLLFALQLGLLLALIAGLVRPYLEVATPAAERVRLLVVLDVSASMQAREEGGTRFELARRRARALVAQLLTGDEVMLVAAAERAHVVLAWTADHTRAQDRLEALEPLDTPTNLAAALEL
;
A
#
# COMPACT_ATOMS: atom_id res chain seq x y z
N MET A 1 7.03 -4.17 9.74
CA MET A 1 6.46 -2.80 9.74
C MET A 1 7.58 -1.86 9.36
N THR A 2 7.53 -1.31 8.17
CA THR A 2 8.51 -0.36 7.64
C THR A 2 7.83 1.00 7.57
N LEU A 3 8.43 2.00 8.20
CA LEU A 3 7.95 3.38 8.14
C LEU A 3 8.71 4.06 7.00
N GLY A 4 7.99 4.62 6.03
CA GLY A 4 8.59 5.28 4.88
C GLY A 4 7.97 6.65 4.59
N LEU A 5 8.74 7.47 3.87
CA LEU A 5 8.32 8.79 3.40
C LEU A 5 8.22 8.74 1.89
N ALA A 6 7.02 8.94 1.33
CA ALA A 6 6.85 8.95 -0.12
C ALA A 6 7.46 10.20 -0.78
N ASN A 7 7.61 11.29 -0.01
CA ASN A 7 8.26 12.50 -0.47
C ASN A 7 9.27 13.04 0.57
N PRO A 8 10.56 12.67 0.49
CA PRO A 8 11.57 13.11 1.46
C PRO A 8 11.82 14.63 1.40
N ALA A 9 11.59 15.28 0.24
CA ALA A 9 11.73 16.74 0.12
C ALA A 9 10.66 17.50 0.93
N GLY A 10 9.52 16.86 1.21
CA GLY A 10 8.47 17.41 2.08
C GLY A 10 8.95 17.70 3.51
N ALA A 11 10.04 17.06 3.96
CA ALA A 11 10.62 17.31 5.28
C ALA A 11 11.15 18.74 5.45
N LEU A 12 11.52 19.42 4.36
CA LEU A 12 11.94 20.83 4.40
C LEU A 12 10.83 21.75 4.93
N ALA A 13 9.57 21.37 4.77
CA ALA A 13 8.43 22.13 5.28
C ALA A 13 8.38 22.19 6.82
N LEU A 14 9.12 21.33 7.54
CA LEU A 14 9.30 21.46 8.99
C LEU A 14 9.96 22.78 9.39
N GLY A 15 10.74 23.41 8.50
CA GLY A 15 11.29 24.75 8.72
C GLY A 15 10.21 25.81 8.96
N ALA A 16 9.03 25.66 8.34
CA ALA A 16 7.91 26.58 8.52
C ALA A 16 7.36 26.57 9.96
N VAL A 17 7.48 25.43 10.66
CA VAL A 17 7.11 25.33 12.09
C VAL A 17 8.01 26.22 12.94
N GLY A 18 9.32 26.20 12.68
CA GLY A 18 10.28 27.06 13.37
C GLY A 18 9.98 28.55 13.15
N VAL A 19 9.67 28.94 11.90
CA VAL A 19 9.29 30.32 11.56
C VAL A 19 8.03 30.75 12.31
N LEU A 20 7.00 29.90 12.35
CA LEU A 20 5.75 30.18 13.07
C LEU A 20 6.00 30.40 14.58
N ILE A 21 6.86 29.58 15.20
CA ILE A 21 7.24 29.72 16.61
C ILE A 21 7.96 31.06 16.85
N VAL A 22 8.94 31.40 16.00
CA VAL A 22 9.69 32.66 16.11
C VAL A 22 8.76 33.86 15.97
N LEU A 23 7.83 33.83 15.00
CA LEU A 23 6.86 34.90 14.80
C LEU A 23 5.94 35.06 16.02
N HIS A 24 5.46 33.95 16.57
CA HIS A 24 4.62 33.96 17.78
C HIS A 24 5.37 34.55 18.98
N LEU A 25 6.64 34.20 19.16
CA LEU A 25 7.49 34.76 20.22
C LEU A 25 7.80 36.24 19.99
N TYR A 26 8.00 36.67 18.74
CA TYR A 26 8.24 38.07 18.39
C TYR A 26 7.04 38.96 18.70
N GLY A 27 5.82 38.48 18.40
CA GLY A 27 4.57 39.19 18.72
C GLY A 27 4.33 39.42 20.22
N ARG A 28 4.97 38.62 21.09
CA ARG A 28 4.91 38.78 22.56
C ARG A 28 5.89 39.82 23.11
N ARG A 29 6.75 40.43 22.28
CA ARG A 29 7.61 41.53 22.73
C ARG A 29 6.73 42.71 23.15
N ARG A 30 6.80 43.09 24.42
CA ARG A 30 6.09 44.25 24.95
C ARG A 30 6.56 45.49 24.18
N ARG A 31 5.63 46.18 23.50
CA ARG A 31 5.94 47.49 22.92
C ARG A 31 6.13 48.47 24.07
N ALA A 32 7.34 49.02 24.20
CA ALA A 32 7.58 50.13 25.08
C ALA A 32 6.93 51.36 24.44
N VAL A 33 5.87 51.87 25.08
CA VAL A 33 5.19 53.09 24.63
C VAL A 33 5.68 54.23 25.54
N PRO A 34 6.31 55.28 25.00
CA PRO A 34 6.71 56.43 25.80
C PRO A 34 5.44 57.14 26.29
N VAL A 35 5.38 57.39 27.60
CA VAL A 35 4.26 58.07 28.27
C VAL A 35 4.76 59.36 28.90
N GLY A 36 3.98 60.44 28.78
CA GLY A 36 4.40 61.78 29.21
C GLY A 36 4.41 62.04 30.72
N THR A 37 3.90 61.12 31.55
CA THR A 37 3.88 61.27 33.02
C THR A 37 3.94 59.91 33.72
N LEU A 38 4.91 59.76 34.62
CA LEU A 38 5.14 58.53 35.41
C LEU A 38 4.31 58.47 36.70
N PHE A 39 3.75 59.60 37.14
CA PHE A 39 2.99 59.71 38.40
C PHE A 39 1.79 58.74 38.45
N LEU A 40 1.08 58.57 37.33
CA LEU A 40 -0.06 57.64 37.23
C LEU A 40 0.38 56.17 37.27
N TRP A 41 1.59 55.87 36.79
CA TRP A 41 2.13 54.51 36.75
C TRP A 41 2.68 54.03 38.09
N GLN A 42 3.04 54.94 39.01
CA GLN A 42 3.50 54.59 40.37
C GLN A 42 2.39 53.99 41.25
N ARG A 43 1.12 54.22 40.91
CA ARG A 43 -0.05 53.66 41.63
C ARG A 43 -0.49 52.31 41.11
N VAL A 44 0.05 51.87 39.97
CA VAL A 44 -0.23 50.54 39.43
C VAL A 44 0.77 49.58 40.08
N PRO A 45 0.32 48.55 40.83
CA PRO A 45 1.23 47.57 41.37
C PRO A 45 2.02 46.95 40.23
N ALA A 46 3.35 46.89 40.37
CA ALA A 46 4.19 46.19 39.41
C ALA A 46 3.72 44.74 39.39
N GLU A 47 3.05 44.32 38.31
CA GLU A 47 2.84 42.90 38.07
C GLU A 47 4.21 42.24 38.17
N PRO A 48 4.38 41.18 38.98
CA PRO A 48 5.64 40.46 38.98
C PRO A 48 5.98 40.13 37.52
N LEU A 49 7.27 40.14 37.20
CA LEU A 49 7.81 39.50 36.01
C LEU A 49 7.57 37.99 36.14
N ASP A 50 6.31 37.59 36.23
CA ASP A 50 5.90 36.22 36.09
C ASP A 50 6.39 35.89 34.70
N ARG A 51 7.42 35.04 34.66
CA ARG A 51 8.06 34.53 33.47
C ARG A 51 6.96 33.85 32.70
N ARG A 52 6.23 34.64 31.90
CA ARG A 52 4.91 34.35 31.36
C ARG A 52 4.95 32.91 30.92
N ARG A 53 4.35 32.04 31.74
CA ARG A 53 4.25 30.61 31.44
C ARG A 53 3.81 30.55 30.00
N PHE A 54 4.52 29.79 29.19
CA PHE A 54 4.18 29.57 27.80
C PHE A 54 2.79 28.93 27.79
N ARG A 55 1.75 29.76 27.88
CA ARG A 55 0.37 29.38 27.72
C ARG A 55 0.14 29.54 26.23
N PRO A 56 0.23 28.44 25.45
CA PRO A 56 -0.10 28.51 24.04
C PRO A 56 -1.54 28.99 23.95
N ASP A 57 -1.75 30.08 23.23
CA ASP A 57 -3.10 30.54 22.94
C ASP A 57 -3.78 29.47 22.08
N LEU A 58 -5.09 29.24 22.28
CA LEU A 58 -5.82 28.20 21.53
C LEU A 58 -5.69 28.39 20.01
N LEU A 59 -5.59 29.65 19.56
CA LEU A 59 -5.30 30.02 18.18
C LEU A 59 -3.93 29.52 17.70
N PHE A 60 -2.90 29.61 18.53
CA PHE A 60 -1.56 29.09 18.19
C PHE A 60 -1.57 27.57 18.09
N ALA A 61 -2.27 26.88 19.00
CA ALA A 61 -2.42 25.44 18.94
C ALA A 61 -3.13 24.98 17.65
N LEU A 62 -4.18 25.71 17.23
CA LEU A 62 -4.91 25.42 16.01
C LEU A 62 -4.06 25.69 14.74
N GLN A 63 -3.32 26.80 14.72
CA GLN A 63 -2.39 27.11 13.62
C GLN A 63 -1.30 26.06 13.49
N LEU A 64 -0.71 25.64 14.61
CA LEU A 64 0.31 24.60 14.64
C LEU A 64 -0.26 23.25 14.16
N GLY A 65 -1.45 22.87 14.64
CA GLY A 65 -2.14 21.65 14.22
C GLY A 65 -2.42 21.64 12.72
N LEU A 66 -2.94 22.75 12.16
CA LEU A 66 -3.18 22.89 10.73
C LEU A 66 -1.88 22.77 9.92
N LEU A 67 -0.82 23.45 10.36
CA LEU A 67 0.48 23.38 9.69
C LEU A 67 1.04 21.96 9.69
N LEU A 68 0.96 21.26 10.83
CA LEU A 68 1.39 19.87 10.93
C LEU A 68 0.56 18.94 10.05
N ALA A 69 -0.76 19.16 9.94
CA ALA A 69 -1.62 18.40 9.05
C ALA A 69 -1.24 18.60 7.58
N LEU A 70 -0.94 19.84 7.18
CA LEU A 70 -0.46 20.14 5.82
C LEU A 70 0.90 19.49 5.54
N ILE A 71 1.84 19.54 6.50
CA ILE A 71 3.16 18.89 6.37
C ILE A 71 3.00 17.37 6.28
N ALA A 72 2.12 16.76 7.09
CA ALA A 72 1.82 15.34 7.00
C ALA A 72 1.24 14.96 5.63
N GLY A 73 0.32 15.78 5.09
CA GLY A 73 -0.21 15.58 3.74
C GLY A 73 0.85 15.72 2.63
N LEU A 74 1.86 16.57 2.83
CA LEU A 74 2.94 16.80 1.86
C LEU A 74 4.02 15.71 1.91
N VAL A 75 4.40 15.29 3.12
CA VAL A 75 5.38 14.23 3.37
C VAL A 75 4.81 12.85 3.02
N ARG A 76 3.48 12.69 3.12
CA ARG A 76 2.75 11.43 2.91
C ARG A 76 3.43 10.27 3.64
N PRO A 77 3.46 10.31 4.99
CA PRO A 77 4.00 9.21 5.75
C PRO A 77 3.14 7.97 5.48
N TYR A 78 3.77 6.90 5.01
CA TYR A 78 3.08 5.63 4.84
C TYR A 78 3.59 4.65 5.88
N LEU A 79 2.65 3.90 6.43
CA LEU A 79 2.91 2.75 7.27
C LEU A 79 2.73 1.52 6.39
N GLU A 80 3.83 0.88 6.00
CA GLU A 80 3.78 -0.50 5.53
C GLU A 80 3.53 -1.37 6.76
N VAL A 81 2.24 -1.48 7.11
CA VAL A 81 1.80 -2.55 7.95
C VAL A 81 1.90 -3.81 7.09
N ALA A 82 2.86 -4.67 7.42
CA ALA A 82 2.83 -6.06 6.99
C ALA A 82 1.62 -6.71 7.65
N THR A 83 0.41 -6.34 7.21
CA THR A 83 -0.77 -7.14 7.47
C THR A 83 -0.52 -8.45 6.74
N PRO A 84 -0.55 -9.62 7.39
CA PRO A 84 -0.90 -10.85 6.73
C PRO A 84 -2.40 -10.79 6.42
N ALA A 85 -2.87 -9.73 5.75
CA ALA A 85 -3.84 -9.97 4.72
C ALA A 85 -3.02 -10.80 3.75
N ALA A 86 -3.19 -12.14 3.80
CA ALA A 86 -2.77 -13.00 2.73
C ALA A 86 -3.09 -12.21 1.46
N GLU A 87 -2.06 -11.75 0.77
CA GLU A 87 -2.21 -11.11 -0.52
C GLU A 87 -2.87 -12.23 -1.31
N ARG A 88 -4.22 -12.23 -1.40
CA ARG A 88 -4.96 -13.39 -1.90
C ARG A 88 -4.41 -13.63 -3.28
N VAL A 89 -3.60 -14.67 -3.41
CA VAL A 89 -2.85 -14.88 -4.62
C VAL A 89 -3.86 -15.39 -5.62
N ARG A 90 -3.97 -14.67 -6.73
CA ARG A 90 -4.75 -15.11 -7.88
C ARG A 90 -3.83 -15.85 -8.82
N LEU A 91 -3.90 -17.16 -8.81
CA LEU A 91 -3.11 -18.02 -9.68
C LEU A 91 -3.89 -18.34 -10.96
N LEU A 92 -3.44 -17.81 -12.10
CA LEU A 92 -3.90 -18.24 -13.41
C LEU A 92 -2.99 -19.34 -13.94
N VAL A 93 -3.53 -20.55 -14.13
CA VAL A 93 -2.82 -21.66 -14.74
C VAL A 93 -3.32 -21.83 -16.18
N VAL A 94 -2.44 -21.56 -17.14
CA VAL A 94 -2.68 -21.84 -18.56
C VAL A 94 -1.96 -23.14 -18.92
N LEU A 95 -2.72 -24.16 -19.31
CA LEU A 95 -2.20 -25.47 -19.68
C LEU A 95 -2.30 -25.67 -21.19
N ASP A 96 -1.19 -25.91 -21.87
CA ASP A 96 -1.18 -26.32 -23.27
C ASP A 96 -1.73 -27.75 -23.39
N VAL A 97 -2.75 -27.94 -24.23
CA VAL A 97 -3.41 -29.23 -24.50
C VAL A 97 -3.29 -29.63 -25.97
N SER A 98 -2.32 -29.10 -26.70
CA SER A 98 -2.10 -29.42 -28.12
C SER A 98 -1.55 -30.83 -28.35
N ALA A 99 -1.58 -31.26 -29.62
CA ALA A 99 -1.04 -32.55 -30.06
C ALA A 99 0.45 -32.72 -29.68
N SER A 100 1.21 -31.61 -29.65
CA SER A 100 2.63 -31.63 -29.27
C SER A 100 2.87 -32.06 -27.82
N MET A 101 1.86 -31.92 -26.95
CA MET A 101 1.92 -32.28 -25.54
C MET A 101 1.77 -33.79 -25.31
N GLN A 102 1.39 -34.56 -26.34
CA GLN A 102 1.41 -36.02 -26.30
C GLN A 102 2.81 -36.61 -26.54
N ALA A 103 3.80 -35.78 -26.88
CA ALA A 103 5.18 -36.25 -27.05
C ALA A 103 5.70 -36.88 -25.74
N ARG A 104 6.40 -38.01 -25.88
CA ARG A 104 7.02 -38.72 -24.75
C ARG A 104 8.35 -38.08 -24.37
N GLU A 105 8.53 -37.86 -23.08
CA GLU A 105 9.76 -37.42 -22.44
C GLU A 105 10.17 -38.39 -21.33
N GLU A 106 11.32 -38.14 -20.70
CA GLU A 106 11.76 -38.94 -19.56
C GLU A 106 10.78 -38.78 -18.39
N GLY A 107 10.04 -39.85 -18.09
CA GLY A 107 9.09 -39.90 -16.98
C GLY A 107 7.63 -39.57 -17.32
N GLY A 108 7.24 -39.59 -18.60
CA GLY A 108 5.84 -39.51 -19.03
C GLY A 108 5.64 -38.77 -20.35
N THR A 109 4.40 -38.42 -20.67
CA THR A 109 4.14 -37.44 -21.74
C THR A 109 4.39 -36.01 -21.24
N ARG A 110 4.71 -35.07 -22.15
CA ARG A 110 4.82 -33.64 -21.80
C ARG A 110 3.62 -33.12 -21.03
N PHE A 111 2.42 -33.56 -21.44
CA PHE A 111 1.17 -33.26 -20.77
C PHE A 111 1.14 -33.74 -19.31
N GLU A 112 1.54 -34.98 -19.04
CA GLU A 112 1.61 -35.51 -17.67
C GLU A 112 2.58 -34.75 -16.79
N LEU A 113 3.74 -34.36 -17.35
CA LEU A 113 4.74 -33.54 -16.64
C LEU A 113 4.17 -32.15 -16.30
N ALA A 114 3.51 -31.50 -17.26
CA ALA A 114 2.87 -30.20 -17.07
C ALA A 114 1.73 -30.27 -16.04
N ARG A 115 0.86 -31.27 -16.13
CA ARG A 115 -0.23 -31.52 -15.18
C ARG A 115 0.30 -31.71 -13.75
N ARG A 116 1.39 -32.47 -13.58
CA ARG A 116 2.02 -32.69 -12.27
C ARG A 116 2.57 -31.40 -11.67
N ARG A 117 3.21 -30.55 -12.49
CA ARG A 117 3.69 -29.23 -12.05
C ARG A 117 2.54 -28.29 -11.68
N ALA A 118 1.49 -28.23 -12.50
CA ALA A 118 0.30 -27.44 -12.22
C ALA A 118 -0.36 -27.85 -10.89
N ARG A 119 -0.48 -29.16 -10.63
CA ARG A 119 -0.97 -29.67 -9.35
C ARG A 119 -0.10 -29.23 -8.17
N ALA A 120 1.21 -29.28 -8.31
CA ALA A 120 2.14 -28.86 -7.25
C ALA A 120 2.00 -27.36 -6.93
N LEU A 121 1.72 -26.52 -7.92
CA LEU A 121 1.46 -25.10 -7.72
C LEU A 121 0.12 -24.86 -7.01
N VAL A 122 -0.95 -25.54 -7.43
CA VAL A 122 -2.26 -25.44 -6.76
C VAL A 122 -2.19 -25.92 -5.31
N ALA A 123 -1.40 -26.96 -5.03
CA ALA A 123 -1.22 -27.49 -3.68
C ALA A 123 -0.41 -26.57 -2.74
N GLN A 124 0.30 -25.57 -3.27
CA GLN A 124 1.02 -24.58 -2.48
C GLN A 124 0.15 -23.36 -2.11
N LEU A 125 -1.05 -23.24 -2.68
CA LEU A 125 -1.97 -22.15 -2.40
C LEU A 125 -2.51 -22.23 -0.96
N LEU A 126 -2.67 -21.07 -0.33
CA LEU A 126 -3.21 -20.95 1.01
C LEU A 126 -4.74 -20.78 0.99
N THR A 127 -5.38 -21.08 2.12
CA THR A 127 -6.84 -20.94 2.23
C THR A 127 -7.29 -19.52 1.91
N GLY A 128 -8.11 -19.37 0.86
CA GLY A 128 -8.62 -18.09 0.38
C GLY A 128 -7.94 -17.54 -0.88
N ASP A 129 -6.86 -18.18 -1.35
CA ASP A 129 -6.28 -17.91 -2.67
C ASP A 129 -7.20 -18.43 -3.78
N GLU A 130 -7.31 -17.68 -4.88
CA GLU A 130 -8.18 -18.02 -6.00
C GLU A 130 -7.35 -18.58 -7.15
N VAL A 131 -7.84 -19.66 -7.78
CA VAL A 131 -7.23 -20.26 -8.96
C VAL A 131 -8.19 -20.25 -10.14
N MET A 132 -7.65 -20.00 -11.33
CA MET A 132 -8.36 -20.14 -12.61
C MET A 132 -7.55 -21.07 -13.52
N LEU A 133 -8.25 -21.97 -14.22
CA LEU A 133 -7.64 -22.93 -15.14
C LEU A 133 -8.11 -22.64 -16.56
N VAL A 134 -7.16 -22.46 -17.47
CA VAL A 134 -7.40 -22.24 -18.90
C VAL A 134 -6.68 -23.32 -19.69
N ALA A 135 -7.38 -23.98 -20.60
CA ALA A 135 -6.78 -24.91 -21.55
C ALA A 135 -6.49 -24.17 -22.86
N ALA A 136 -5.23 -24.18 -23.28
CA ALA A 136 -4.76 -23.61 -24.53
C ALA A 136 -4.65 -24.70 -25.60
N ALA A 137 -5.57 -24.66 -26.56
CA ALA A 137 -5.63 -25.51 -27.75
C ALA A 137 -5.70 -24.61 -29.00
N GLU A 138 -6.27 -25.10 -30.10
CA GLU A 138 -6.61 -24.26 -31.27
C GLU A 138 -7.56 -23.11 -30.86
N ARG A 139 -8.46 -23.38 -29.92
CA ARG A 139 -9.28 -22.39 -29.22
C ARG A 139 -9.05 -22.51 -27.72
N ALA A 140 -8.62 -21.41 -27.11
CA ALA A 140 -8.51 -21.34 -25.66
C ALA A 140 -9.90 -21.31 -25.01
N HIS A 141 -10.05 -22.03 -23.90
CA HIS A 141 -11.29 -22.01 -23.14
C HIS A 141 -11.03 -22.14 -21.64
N VAL A 142 -11.91 -21.52 -20.86
CA VAL A 142 -11.85 -21.56 -19.40
C VAL A 142 -12.39 -22.91 -18.92
N VAL A 143 -11.54 -23.71 -18.30
CA VAL A 143 -11.88 -25.02 -17.72
C VAL A 143 -12.50 -24.84 -16.34
N LEU A 144 -11.98 -23.86 -15.59
CA LEU A 144 -12.46 -23.49 -14.27
C LEU A 144 -12.29 -21.98 -14.09
N ALA A 145 -13.39 -21.28 -13.85
CA ALA A 145 -13.37 -19.87 -13.47
C ALA A 145 -12.77 -19.70 -12.06
N TRP A 146 -12.42 -18.46 -11.70
CA TRP A 146 -11.87 -18.12 -10.39
C TRP A 146 -12.60 -18.80 -9.24
N THR A 147 -11.87 -19.61 -8.47
CA THR A 147 -12.40 -20.31 -7.31
C THR A 147 -11.35 -20.45 -6.21
N ALA A 148 -11.79 -20.36 -4.96
CA ALA A 148 -10.97 -20.69 -3.80
C ALA A 148 -11.06 -22.18 -3.39
N ASP A 149 -11.85 -22.98 -4.12
CA ASP A 149 -11.96 -24.41 -3.92
C ASP A 149 -10.84 -25.14 -4.67
N HIS A 150 -9.73 -25.35 -3.96
CA HIS A 150 -8.52 -25.99 -4.53
C HIS A 150 -8.74 -27.46 -4.84
N THR A 151 -9.64 -28.16 -4.14
CA THR A 151 -9.98 -29.55 -4.43
C THR A 151 -10.66 -29.65 -5.79
N ARG A 152 -11.64 -28.79 -6.05
CA ARG A 152 -12.30 -28.70 -7.36
C ARG A 152 -11.32 -28.36 -8.49
N ALA A 153 -10.30 -27.54 -8.21
CA ALA A 153 -9.24 -27.25 -9.19
C ALA A 153 -8.36 -28.48 -9.48
N GLN A 154 -8.02 -29.27 -8.46
CA GLN A 154 -7.27 -30.51 -8.64
C GLN A 154 -8.06 -31.55 -9.45
N ASP A 155 -9.35 -31.74 -9.17
CA ASP A 155 -10.20 -32.66 -9.91
C ASP A 155 -10.30 -32.28 -11.39
N ARG A 156 -10.41 -30.98 -11.68
CA ARG A 156 -10.47 -30.47 -13.06
C ARG A 156 -9.15 -30.63 -13.80
N LEU A 157 -8.01 -30.48 -13.12
CA LEU A 157 -6.70 -30.77 -13.70
C LEU A 157 -6.53 -32.25 -14.04
N GLU A 158 -7.10 -33.16 -13.23
CA GLU A 158 -7.03 -34.60 -13.51
C GLU A 158 -7.89 -35.01 -14.71
N ALA A 159 -9.05 -34.40 -14.87
CA ALA A 159 -9.97 -34.66 -15.97
C ALA A 159 -9.54 -34.06 -17.32
N LEU A 160 -8.48 -33.24 -17.36
CA LEU A 160 -7.97 -32.68 -18.62
C LEU A 160 -7.19 -33.74 -19.41
N GLU A 161 -7.43 -33.76 -20.71
CA GLU A 161 -6.75 -34.62 -21.67
C GLU A 161 -6.18 -33.78 -22.83
N PRO A 162 -5.04 -34.20 -23.42
CA PRO A 162 -4.48 -33.54 -24.59
C PRO A 162 -5.35 -33.80 -25.83
N LEU A 163 -5.53 -32.76 -26.64
CA LEU A 163 -6.31 -32.78 -27.87
C LEU A 163 -5.38 -32.86 -29.10
N ASP A 164 -5.85 -33.51 -30.17
CA ASP A 164 -5.12 -33.61 -31.45
C ASP A 164 -5.25 -32.32 -32.28
N THR A 165 -4.96 -31.18 -31.67
CA THR A 165 -5.10 -29.84 -32.26
C THR A 165 -3.81 -29.03 -32.16
N PRO A 166 -3.58 -28.04 -33.04
CA PRO A 166 -2.46 -27.10 -32.90
C PRO A 166 -2.65 -26.16 -31.71
N THR A 167 -1.57 -25.58 -31.18
CA THR A 167 -1.65 -24.58 -30.08
C THR A 167 -1.91 -23.17 -30.63
N ASN A 168 -2.78 -22.41 -29.96
CA ASN A 168 -2.82 -20.95 -30.05
C ASN A 168 -2.76 -20.31 -28.66
N LEU A 169 -1.55 -19.98 -28.20
CA LEU A 169 -1.32 -19.42 -26.87
C LEU A 169 -1.76 -17.94 -26.78
N ALA A 170 -1.75 -17.21 -27.89
CA ALA A 170 -2.13 -15.79 -27.91
C ALA A 170 -3.62 -15.63 -27.55
N ALA A 171 -4.48 -16.49 -28.10
CA ALA A 171 -5.90 -16.51 -27.77
C ALA A 171 -6.16 -16.87 -26.29
N ALA A 172 -5.24 -17.55 -25.61
CA ALA A 172 -5.38 -17.90 -24.19
C ALA A 172 -5.05 -16.74 -23.24
N LEU A 173 -4.25 -15.77 -23.68
CA LEU A 173 -3.87 -14.59 -22.90
C LEU A 173 -4.87 -13.43 -23.03
N GLU A 174 -5.76 -13.48 -24.04
CA GLU A 174 -6.81 -12.48 -24.26
C GLU A 174 -8.11 -12.76 -23.47
N LEU A 175 -8.21 -13.92 -22.81
CA LEU A 175 -9.35 -14.35 -21.98
C LEU A 175 -9.23 -13.86 -20.53
#